data_AF-A0A7X8BFY6-F1
#
_entry.id   AF-A0A7X8BFY6-F1
#
_cell.length_a   1.000
_cell.length_b   1.000
_cell.length_c   1.000
_cell.angle_alpha   90.00
_cell.angle_beta   90.00
_cell.angle_gamma   90.00
#
_symmetry.space_group_name_H-M   'P 1'
#
loop_
_entity.id
_entity.type
_entity.pdbx_description
1 polymer ?
#
loop_
_entity_poly.entity_id
_entity_poly.type
_entity_poly.pdbx_seq_one_letter_code
_entity_poly.pdbx_strand_id
1 'polypeptide(L)' 'MAYHLVHIGFGNMVVAERIVAIINPTSAPIKRLKEESKESGLLIDATQGRKTRAILVMDSRHVILS' A
#
# COMPACT_ATOMS: atom_id res chain seq x y z
N MET A 1 -17.26 6.03 16.66
CA MET A 1 -15.79 5.93 16.83
C MET A 1 -15.16 6.67 15.67
N ALA A 2 -14.17 7.52 15.91
CA ALA A 2 -13.43 8.18 14.84
C ALA A 2 -12.29 7.25 14.40
N TYR A 3 -12.14 7.07 13.08
CA TYR A 3 -11.02 6.32 12.51
C TYR A 3 -9.82 7.25 12.34
N HIS A 4 -8.63 6.78 12.69
CA HIS A 4 -7.40 7.50 12.40
C HIS A 4 -7.03 7.32 10.93
N LEU A 5 -6.77 8.43 10.23
CA LEU A 5 -6.36 8.39 8.83
C LEU A 5 -4.87 8.66 8.70
N VAL A 6 -4.20 7.87 7.85
CA VAL A 6 -2.80 8.09 7.46
C VAL A 6 -2.76 8.61 6.04
N HIS A 7 -2.10 9.75 5.83
CA HIS A 7 -1.87 10.29 4.51
C HIS A 7 -0.76 9.50 3.80
N ILE A 8 -1.06 8.96 2.62
CA ILE A 8 -0.14 8.13 1.83
C ILE A 8 0.33 8.82 0.54
N GLY A 9 0.11 10.14 0.45
CA GLY A 9 0.57 10.97 -0.67
C GLY A 9 -0.57 11.39 -1.59
N PHE A 10 -0.40 12.54 -2.25
CA PHE A 10 -1.31 13.05 -3.29
C PHE A 10 -2.79 13.18 -2.86
N GLY A 11 -3.05 13.49 -1.60
CA GLY A 11 -4.42 13.59 -1.07
C GLY A 11 -5.07 12.24 -0.77
N ASN A 12 -4.36 11.13 -0.97
CA ASN A 12 -4.84 9.80 -0.62
C ASN A 12 -4.64 9.53 0.87
N MET A 13 -5.62 8.86 1.47
CA MET A 13 -5.60 8.48 2.89
C MET A 13 -6.07 7.03 3.06
N VAL A 14 -5.58 6.37 4.11
CA VAL A 14 -5.99 5.02 4.51
C VAL A 14 -6.33 4.97 5.99
N VAL A 15 -7.14 4.00 6.38
CA VAL A 15 -7.50 3.75 7.79
C VAL A 15 -6.31 3.13 8.51
N ALA A 16 -5.76 3.82 9.51
CA ALA A 16 -4.54 3.46 10.20
C ALA A 16 -4.63 2.08 10.87
N GLU A 17 -5.77 1.80 11.49
CA GLU A 17 -6.04 0.59 12.27
C GLU A 17 -6.10 -0.67 11.41
N ARG A 18 -6.19 -0.52 10.08
CA ARG A 18 -6.26 -1.63 9.12
C ARG A 18 -4.93 -1.93 8.44
N ILE A 19 -3.88 -1.14 8.75
CA ILE A 19 -2.52 -1.37 8.25
C ILE A 19 -1.88 -2.46 9.11
N VAL A 20 -1.53 -3.59 8.49
CA VAL A 20 -0.78 -4.66 9.13
C VAL A 20 0.71 -4.33 9.16
N ALA A 21 1.24 -3.78 8.05
CA ALA A 21 2.65 -3.42 7.95
C ALA A 21 2.90 -2.30 6.93
N ILE A 22 3.96 -1.52 7.14
CA ILE A 22 4.53 -0.58 6.18
C ILE A 22 5.96 -1.03 5.88
N ILE A 23 6.24 -1.32 4.61
CA ILE A 23 7.49 -1.97 4.18
C ILE A 23 8.14 -1.23 3.01
N ASN A 24 9.45 -1.41 2.85
CA ASN A 24 10.23 -0.77 1.80
C ASN A 24 10.07 -1.51 0.45
N PRO A 25 9.85 -0.80 -0.68
CA PRO A 25 9.55 -1.41 -1.98
C PRO A 25 10.76 -2.00 -2.74
N THR A 26 11.98 -1.91 -2.21
CA THR A 26 13.20 -2.14 -3.01
C THR A 26 13.60 -3.61 -3.17
N SER A 27 13.21 -4.50 -2.24
CA SER A 27 13.68 -5.89 -2.24
C SER A 27 12.94 -6.77 -3.25
N ALA A 28 13.60 -7.83 -3.73
CA ALA A 28 13.02 -8.75 -4.72
C ALA A 28 11.70 -9.42 -4.26
N PRO A 29 11.56 -9.89 -3.00
CA PRO A 29 10.29 -10.43 -2.51
C PRO A 29 9.15 -9.42 -2.55
N ILE A 30 9.43 -8.15 -2.28
CA ILE A 30 8.40 -7.10 -2.28
C ILE A 30 7.97 -6.72 -3.70
N LYS A 31 8.88 -6.76 -4.66
CA LYS A 31 8.52 -6.65 -6.08
C LYS A 31 7.58 -7.78 -6.51
N ARG A 32 7.82 -9.02 -6.06
CA ARG A 32 6.92 -10.16 -6.33
C ARG A 32 5.55 -9.96 -5.69
N LEU A 33 5.50 -9.57 -4.41
CA LEU A 33 4.25 -9.25 -3.71
C LEU A 33 3.40 -8.23 -4.48
N LYS A 34 4.03 -7.18 -5.01
CA LYS A 34 3.36 -6.17 -5.83
C LYS A 34 2.75 -6.78 -7.10
N GLU A 35 3.51 -7.58 -7.85
CA GLU A 35 3.00 -8.21 -9.07
C GLU A 35 1.87 -9.22 -8.76
N GLU A 36 2.03 -10.07 -7.74
CA GLU A 36 0.98 -11.01 -7.29
C GLU A 36 -0.31 -10.26 -6.88
N SER A 37 -0.17 -9.13 -6.17
CA SER A 37 -1.31 -8.28 -5.80
C SER A 37 -1.97 -7.65 -7.02
N LYS A 38 -1.19 -7.31 -8.05
CA LYS A 38 -1.72 -6.76 -9.31
C LYS A 38 -2.50 -7.82 -10.08
N GLU A 39 -1.93 -9.01 -10.22
CA GLU A 39 -2.55 -10.15 -10.90
C GLU A 39 -3.84 -10.60 -10.21
N SER A 40 -3.88 -10.52 -8.89
CA SER A 40 -5.08 -10.85 -8.09
C SER A 40 -6.10 -9.71 -7.97
N GLY A 41 -5.83 -8.54 -8.58
CA GLY A 41 -6.73 -7.38 -8.50
C GLY A 41 -6.80 -6.71 -7.12
N LEU A 42 -5.82 -6.96 -6.25
CA LEU A 42 -5.73 -6.44 -4.87
C LEU A 42 -4.74 -5.28 -4.72
N LEU A 43 -4.03 -4.91 -5.79
CA LEU A 43 -3.10 -3.79 -5.80
C LEU A 43 -3.84 -2.46 -5.96
N ILE A 44 -3.58 -1.53 -5.05
CA ILE A 44 -4.01 -0.14 -5.14
C ILE A 44 -2.76 0.73 -5.35
N ASP A 45 -2.68 1.39 -6.50
CA ASP A 45 -1.58 2.31 -6.80
C ASP A 45 -1.96 3.75 -6.45
N ALA A 46 -1.40 4.28 -5.36
CA ALA A 46 -1.60 5.66 -4.92
C ALA A 46 -0.41 6.57 -5.26
N THR A 47 0.55 6.11 -6.08
CA THR A 47 1.81 6.82 -6.35
C THR A 47 1.68 7.97 -7.35
N GLN A 48 0.55 8.09 -8.06
CA GLN A 48 0.33 9.08 -9.13
C GLN A 48 1.48 9.11 -10.16
N GLY A 49 2.00 7.93 -10.52
CA GLY A 49 3.09 7.77 -11.48
C GLY A 49 4.48 8.12 -10.93
N ARG A 50 4.61 8.42 -9.64
CA ARG A 50 5.91 8.65 -9.00
C ARG A 50 6.52 7.34 -8.50
N LYS A 51 7.80 7.39 -8.15
CA LYS A 51 8.51 6.26 -7.55
C LYS A 51 7.86 5.88 -6.22
N THR A 52 7.42 4.63 -6.08
CA THR A 52 6.96 4.05 -4.82
C THR A 52 8.03 4.20 -3.74
N ARG A 53 7.67 4.80 -2.61
CA ARG A 53 8.52 4.99 -1.43
C ARG A 53 8.17 4.02 -0.32
N ALA A 54 6.89 3.61 -0.24
CA ALA A 54 6.43 2.66 0.74
C ALA A 54 5.36 1.73 0.15
N ILE A 55 5.25 0.55 0.74
CA ILE A 55 4.16 -0.39 0.48
C ILE A 55 3.44 -0.63 1.78
N LEU A 56 2.12 -0.50 1.76
CA LEU A 56 1.26 -0.78 2.91
C LEU A 56 0.56 -2.12 2.65
N VAL A 57 0.64 -3.01 3.64
CA VAL A 57 -0.08 -4.28 3.64
C VAL A 57 -1.30 -4.11 4.55
N MET A 58 -2.48 -4.32 4.00
CA MET A 58 -3.75 -4.16 4.72
C MET A 58 -4.26 -5.51 5.25
N ASP A 59 -5.07 -5.48 6.30
CA ASP A 59 -5.76 -6.65 6.86
C ASP A 59 -6.67 -7.37 5.84
N SER A 60 -7.14 -6.65 4.83
CA SER A 60 -7.99 -7.12 3.73
C SER A 60 -7.22 -7.77 2.59
N ARG A 61 -5.90 -7.97 2.76
CA ARG A 61 -4.94 -8.44 1.73
C ARG A 61 -4.64 -7.46 0.61
N HIS A 62 -5.27 -6.28 0.60
CA HIS A 62 -4.89 -5.23 -0.33
C HIS A 62 -3.45 -4.78 -0.05
N VAL A 63 -2.73 -4.51 -1.12
CA VAL A 63 -1.38 -3.95 -1.09
C VAL A 63 -1.46 -2.57 -1.72
N ILE A 64 -1.05 -1.55 -0.97
CA ILE A 64 -1.15 -0.15 -1.40
C ILE A 64 0.25 0.40 -1.65
N LEU A 65 0.46 0.99 -2.83
CA LEU A 65 1.70 1.67 -3.20
C LEU A 65 1.58 3.15 -2.86
N SER A 66 2.55 3.66 -2.08
CA SER A 66 2.66 5.06 -1.67
C SER A 66 3.93 5.69 -2.23
#